data_AF-A0A7C1CQU1-F1
#
_entry.id   AF-A0A7C1CQU1-F1
#
_cell.length_a   1.000
_cell.length_b   1.000
_cell.length_c   1.000
_cell.angle_alpha   90.00
_cell.angle_beta   90.00
_cell.angle_gamma   90.00
#
_symmetry.space_group_name_H-M   'P 1'
#
loop_
_entity.id
_entity.type
_entity.pdbx_description
1 polymer ?
#
loop_
_entity_poly.entity_id
_entity_poly.type
_entity_poly.pdbx_seq_one_letter_code
_entity_poly.pdbx_strand_id
1 'polypeptide(L)'
;MEELLSKIHRIETKHLSNLFRHLESIFTNVSLPSHDLQHHIRVWLHCRGLLIELHKAGLTITEQLIENALIACFFHDAGLTKTLDEQHGAEGAALCKQYISPIADLSDTQKTSIVKAVELHDDKSVKQRPVTKPDDMLNLGLLVSTADDLDALGHIGVSRYTEIYLKRGIGIDQLPRKVLANLRNRFTSFTNAYSSLHRYSNKQKQHYRETMDFFTKLEGEISQGVSTHDSAYAVVNLLDEKLVKQSTSIEQTIEYALNTLTASYPLTFFKRLQSELEVTSAIPF
;
A
#
# COMPACT_ATOMS: atom_id res chain seq x y z
N MET A 1 -5.38 3.38 25.62
CA MET A 1 -5.78 2.48 24.51
C MET A 1 -7.24 2.66 24.11
N GLU A 2 -8.21 2.45 25.01
CA GLU A 2 -9.65 2.64 24.70
C GLU A 2 -9.98 4.03 24.15
N GLU A 3 -9.42 5.09 24.78
CA GLU A 3 -9.59 6.46 24.32
C GLU A 3 -9.12 6.66 22.87
N LEU A 4 -7.94 6.13 22.50
CA LEU A 4 -7.44 6.23 21.13
C LEU A 4 -8.34 5.47 20.15
N LEU A 5 -8.79 4.26 20.50
CA LEU A 5 -9.69 3.50 19.63
C LEU A 5 -11.03 4.23 19.41
N SER A 6 -11.55 4.88 20.46
CA SER A 6 -12.74 5.73 20.36
C SER A 6 -12.52 6.93 19.42
N LYS A 7 -11.37 7.60 19.52
CA LYS A 7 -10.98 8.69 18.60
C LYS A 7 -10.92 8.21 17.15
N ILE A 8 -10.23 7.10 16.91
CA ILE A 8 -10.11 6.48 15.57
C ILE A 8 -11.50 6.16 15.01
N HIS A 9 -12.33 5.46 15.79
CA HIS A 9 -13.67 5.06 15.36
C HIS A 9 -14.57 6.27 15.02
N ARG A 10 -14.50 7.35 15.82
CA ARG A 10 -15.27 8.57 15.56
C ARG A 10 -14.83 9.25 14.25
N ILE A 11 -13.53 9.30 13.98
CA ILE A 11 -12.99 9.86 12.74
C ILE A 11 -13.33 8.98 11.52
N GLU A 12 -13.22 7.66 11.66
CA GLU A 12 -13.63 6.72 10.60
C GLU A 12 -15.12 6.86 10.29
N THR A 13 -15.98 6.90 11.31
CA THR A 13 -17.43 7.15 11.15
C THR A 13 -17.72 8.48 10.45
N LYS A 14 -16.93 9.53 10.73
CA LYS A 14 -17.09 10.86 10.11
C LYS A 14 -16.75 10.85 8.62
N HIS A 15 -15.72 10.12 8.20
CA HIS A 15 -15.10 10.32 6.88
C HIS A 15 -15.14 9.12 5.94
N LEU A 16 -15.04 7.89 6.44
CA LEU A 16 -14.69 6.72 5.64
C LEU A 16 -15.67 6.47 4.49
N SER A 17 -16.98 6.51 4.77
CA SER A 17 -18.02 6.32 3.75
C SER A 17 -18.00 7.41 2.66
N ASN A 18 -17.73 8.66 3.02
CA ASN A 18 -17.66 9.76 2.06
C ASN A 18 -16.39 9.70 1.22
N LEU A 19 -15.26 9.38 1.85
CA LEU A 19 -13.98 9.17 1.16
C LEU A 19 -14.09 8.01 0.17
N PHE A 20 -14.64 6.87 0.60
CA PHE A 20 -14.78 5.69 -0.25
C PHE A 20 -15.64 6.00 -1.48
N ARG A 21 -16.83 6.58 -1.30
CA ARG A 21 -17.71 6.96 -2.43
C ARG A 21 -17.08 7.98 -3.37
N HIS A 22 -16.32 8.94 -2.82
CA HIS A 22 -15.64 9.93 -3.64
C HIS A 22 -14.52 9.30 -4.46
N LEU A 23 -13.66 8.48 -3.85
CA LEU A 23 -12.63 7.76 -4.59
C LEU A 23 -13.25 6.80 -5.61
N GLU A 24 -14.33 6.11 -5.30
CA GLU A 24 -15.03 5.24 -6.26
C GLU A 24 -15.40 6.00 -7.55
N SER A 25 -15.89 7.24 -7.40
CA SER A 25 -16.16 8.11 -8.54
C SER A 25 -14.90 8.54 -9.32
N ILE A 26 -13.75 8.68 -8.65
CA ILE A 26 -12.46 9.00 -9.28
C ILE A 26 -11.93 7.79 -10.07
N PHE A 27 -12.07 6.58 -9.51
CA PHE A 27 -11.62 5.33 -10.10
C PHE A 27 -12.57 4.74 -11.13
N THR A 28 -13.72 5.37 -11.36
CA THR A 28 -14.69 4.95 -12.37
C THR A 28 -14.03 4.92 -13.76
N ASN A 29 -14.11 3.76 -14.43
CA ASN A 29 -13.48 3.47 -15.73
C ASN A 29 -11.93 3.48 -15.74
N VAL A 30 -11.28 3.40 -14.58
CA VAL A 30 -9.84 3.25 -14.47
C VAL A 30 -9.50 1.81 -14.12
N SER A 31 -8.61 1.18 -14.89
CA SER A 31 -8.17 -0.19 -14.63
C SER A 31 -6.77 -0.21 -14.00
N LEU A 32 -6.75 -0.22 -12.67
CA LEU A 32 -5.57 -0.41 -11.83
C LEU A 32 -5.85 -1.47 -10.72
N PRO A 33 -5.98 -2.76 -11.07
CA PRO A 33 -6.45 -3.80 -10.15
C PRO A 33 -5.78 -3.90 -8.77
N SER A 34 -4.51 -3.50 -8.63
CA SER A 34 -3.78 -3.54 -7.36
C SER A 34 -3.65 -2.19 -6.66
N HIS A 35 -4.09 -1.12 -7.30
CA HIS A 35 -4.16 0.24 -6.76
C HIS A 35 -5.62 0.73 -6.79
N ASP A 36 -6.54 -0.18 -6.49
CA ASP A 36 -7.97 0.07 -6.44
C ASP A 36 -8.40 0.65 -5.08
N LEU A 37 -9.71 0.77 -4.84
CA LEU A 37 -10.23 1.29 -3.57
C LEU A 37 -9.76 0.46 -2.36
N GLN A 38 -9.57 -0.85 -2.53
CA GLN A 38 -9.12 -1.71 -1.43
C GLN A 38 -7.69 -1.39 -1.03
N HIS A 39 -6.82 -1.06 -1.98
CA HIS A 39 -5.47 -0.60 -1.66
C HIS A 39 -5.48 0.62 -0.71
N HIS A 40 -6.28 1.65 -0.99
CA HIS A 40 -6.38 2.83 -0.13
C HIS A 40 -6.86 2.50 1.30
N ILE A 41 -7.78 1.54 1.43
CA ILE A 41 -8.23 1.03 2.73
C ILE A 41 -7.10 0.33 3.47
N ARG A 42 -6.33 -0.54 2.79
CA ARG A 42 -5.20 -1.25 3.41
C ARG A 42 -4.11 -0.29 3.86
N VAL A 43 -3.81 0.75 3.07
CA VAL A 43 -2.88 1.82 3.47
C VAL A 43 -3.40 2.54 4.72
N TRP A 44 -4.69 2.87 4.80
CA TRP A 44 -5.26 3.40 6.04
C TRP A 44 -5.10 2.42 7.22
N LEU A 45 -5.35 1.13 7.03
CA LEU A 45 -5.18 0.12 8.07
C LEU A 45 -3.74 0.01 8.57
N HIS A 46 -2.75 0.09 7.68
CA HIS A 46 -1.34 0.14 8.05
C HIS A 46 -1.05 1.40 8.88
N CYS A 47 -1.52 2.57 8.43
CA CYS A 47 -1.36 3.83 9.15
C CYS A 47 -2.03 3.79 10.54
N ARG A 48 -3.26 3.27 10.63
CA ARG A 48 -3.99 3.01 11.88
C ARG A 48 -3.19 2.11 12.82
N GLY A 49 -2.60 1.05 12.29
CA GLY A 49 -1.70 0.16 13.03
C GLY A 49 -0.48 0.90 13.60
N LEU A 50 0.18 1.74 12.81
CA LEU A 50 1.28 2.58 13.27
C LEU A 50 0.84 3.52 14.41
N LEU A 51 -0.28 4.24 14.25
CA LEU A 51 -0.81 5.14 15.28
C LEU A 51 -1.08 4.41 16.61
N ILE A 52 -1.63 3.19 16.55
CA ILE A 52 -1.87 2.35 17.72
C ILE A 52 -0.56 1.97 18.41
N GLU A 53 0.46 1.54 17.66
CA GLU A 53 1.74 1.13 18.23
C GLU A 53 2.54 2.31 18.78
N LEU A 54 2.48 3.48 18.12
CA LEU A 54 3.08 4.72 18.62
C LEU A 54 2.43 5.17 19.94
N HIS A 55 1.11 5.04 20.05
CA HIS A 55 0.41 5.30 21.31
C HIS A 55 0.81 4.32 22.42
N LYS A 56 0.95 3.02 22.11
CA LYS A 56 1.46 2.03 23.07
C LYS A 56 2.90 2.34 23.51
N ALA A 57 3.69 2.97 22.64
CA ALA A 57 5.03 3.47 22.96
C ALA A 57 5.03 4.80 23.75
N GLY A 58 3.85 5.32 24.13
CA GLY A 58 3.72 6.51 24.98
C GLY A 58 3.54 7.83 24.24
N LEU A 59 3.41 7.81 22.91
CA LEU A 59 3.19 9.03 22.12
C LEU A 59 1.73 9.48 22.19
N THR A 60 1.53 10.80 22.18
CA THR A 60 0.20 11.40 22.14
C THR A 60 -0.30 11.46 20.70
N ILE A 61 -1.40 10.76 20.43
CA ILE A 61 -2.06 10.77 19.12
C ILE A 61 -3.27 11.69 19.18
N THR A 62 -3.22 12.78 18.42
CA THR A 62 -4.31 13.77 18.35
C THR A 62 -5.37 13.37 17.34
N GLU A 63 -6.60 13.84 17.53
CA GLU A 63 -7.70 13.60 16.58
C GLU A 63 -7.40 14.21 15.20
N GLN A 64 -6.77 15.39 15.20
CA GLN A 64 -6.28 16.05 14.00
C GLN A 64 -5.29 15.17 13.21
N LEU A 65 -4.37 14.49 13.89
CA LEU A 65 -3.42 13.60 13.21
C LEU A 65 -4.13 12.40 12.58
N ILE A 66 -5.09 11.80 13.30
CA ILE A 66 -5.90 10.67 12.80
C ILE A 66 -6.71 11.10 11.57
N GLU A 67 -7.41 12.23 11.64
CA GLU A 67 -8.23 12.78 10.55
C GLU A 67 -7.37 13.10 9.32
N ASN A 68 -6.24 13.78 9.53
CA ASN A 68 -5.33 14.11 8.44
C ASN A 68 -4.72 12.86 7.78
N ALA A 69 -4.34 11.86 8.57
CA ALA A 69 -3.76 10.61 8.07
C ALA A 69 -4.77 9.80 7.27
N LEU A 70 -6.01 9.66 7.76
CA LEU A 70 -7.07 8.96 7.04
C LEU A 70 -7.32 9.57 5.66
N ILE A 71 -7.49 10.90 5.59
CA ILE A 71 -7.73 11.59 4.33
C ILE A 71 -6.51 11.44 3.40
N ALA A 72 -5.29 11.66 3.90
CA ALA A 72 -4.09 11.56 3.09
C ALA A 72 -3.86 10.13 2.54
N CYS A 73 -4.10 9.08 3.33
CA CYS A 73 -4.03 7.70 2.88
C CYS A 73 -5.02 7.40 1.75
N PHE A 74 -6.21 8.00 1.75
CA PHE A 74 -7.17 7.80 0.67
C PHE A 74 -6.74 8.51 -0.63
N PHE A 75 -6.06 9.65 -0.55
CA PHE A 75 -5.69 10.40 -1.76
C PHE A 75 -4.27 10.15 -2.29
N HIS A 76 -3.38 9.49 -1.54
CA HIS A 76 -1.96 9.36 -1.89
C HIS A 76 -1.74 8.90 -3.34
N ASP A 77 -2.42 7.84 -3.75
CA ASP A 77 -2.33 7.25 -5.10
C ASP A 77 -3.52 7.58 -6.02
N ALA A 78 -4.43 8.47 -5.60
CA ALA A 78 -5.58 8.85 -6.43
C ALA A 78 -5.16 9.48 -7.77
N GLY A 79 -3.97 10.09 -7.83
CA GLY A 79 -3.40 10.64 -9.07
C GLY A 79 -2.99 9.58 -10.10
N LEU A 80 -2.88 8.30 -9.72
CA LEU A 80 -2.65 7.20 -10.68
C LEU A 80 -3.79 7.06 -11.70
N THR A 81 -4.97 7.59 -11.38
CA THR A 81 -6.10 7.72 -12.32
C THR A 81 -5.88 8.74 -13.44
N LYS A 82 -4.88 9.61 -13.29
CA LYS A 82 -4.52 10.66 -14.26
C LYS A 82 -3.20 10.38 -14.96
N THR A 83 -2.20 9.88 -14.23
CA THR A 83 -0.86 9.59 -14.76
C THR A 83 -0.21 8.42 -14.03
N LEU A 84 0.60 7.62 -14.75
CA LEU A 84 1.36 6.50 -14.17
C LEU A 84 2.82 6.86 -13.80
N ASP A 85 3.23 8.09 -14.10
CA ASP A 85 4.59 8.60 -13.88
C ASP A 85 4.79 9.19 -12.49
N GLU A 86 5.93 9.83 -12.26
CA GLU A 86 6.30 10.46 -10.99
C GLU A 86 5.40 11.64 -10.57
N GLN A 87 4.56 12.16 -11.47
CA GLN A 87 3.66 13.28 -11.17
C GLN A 87 2.35 12.86 -10.49
N HIS A 88 2.11 11.56 -10.30
CA HIS A 88 0.89 11.05 -9.66
C HIS A 88 0.66 11.65 -8.25
N GLY A 89 1.71 11.96 -7.49
CA GLY A 89 1.59 12.64 -6.21
C GLY A 89 0.96 14.04 -6.34
N ALA A 90 1.39 14.83 -7.32
CA ALA A 90 0.85 16.17 -7.57
C ALA A 90 -0.61 16.12 -8.04
N GLU A 91 -0.96 15.17 -8.92
CA GLU A 91 -2.34 14.93 -9.36
C GLU A 91 -3.23 14.48 -8.19
N GLY A 92 -2.74 13.57 -7.34
CA GLY A 92 -3.43 13.15 -6.12
C GLY A 92 -3.68 14.31 -5.16
N ALA A 93 -2.69 15.20 -5.01
CA ALA A 93 -2.78 16.39 -4.17
C ALA A 93 -3.82 17.39 -4.69
N ALA A 94 -3.93 17.55 -6.02
CA ALA A 94 -4.96 18.38 -6.64
C ALA A 94 -6.37 17.81 -6.38
N LEU A 95 -6.57 16.50 -6.55
CA LEU A 95 -7.83 15.82 -6.24
C LEU A 95 -8.18 15.95 -4.75
N CYS A 96 -7.21 15.74 -3.87
CA CYS A 96 -7.38 15.90 -2.42
C CYS A 96 -7.81 17.32 -2.06
N LYS A 97 -7.14 18.32 -2.63
CA LYS A 97 -7.44 19.74 -2.39
C LYS A 97 -8.88 20.07 -2.77
N GLN A 98 -9.36 19.56 -3.91
CA GLN A 98 -10.74 19.76 -4.35
C GLN A 98 -11.73 19.16 -3.35
N TYR A 99 -11.47 17.94 -2.85
CA TYR A 99 -12.32 17.27 -1.88
C TYR A 99 -12.37 17.97 -0.51
N ILE A 100 -11.23 18.39 0.04
CA ILE A 100 -11.17 18.95 1.40
C ILE A 100 -11.51 20.44 1.49
N SER A 101 -11.42 21.18 0.38
CA SER A 101 -11.73 22.62 0.36
C SER A 101 -13.08 22.98 0.98
N PRO A 102 -14.20 22.31 0.63
CA PRO A 102 -15.52 22.62 1.20
C PRO A 102 -15.72 22.14 2.65
N ILE A 103 -14.79 21.38 3.24
CA ILE A 103 -14.94 20.88 4.62
C ILE A 103 -14.61 22.02 5.61
N ALA A 104 -15.64 22.56 6.27
CA ALA A 104 -15.53 23.71 7.17
C ALA A 104 -14.74 23.39 8.45
N ASP A 105 -14.84 22.17 8.96
CA ASP A 105 -14.18 21.75 10.21
C ASP A 105 -12.65 21.65 10.09
N LEU A 106 -12.11 21.61 8.87
CA LEU A 106 -10.66 21.54 8.65
C LEU A 106 -10.08 22.95 8.59
N SER A 107 -9.12 23.25 9.47
CA SER A 107 -8.33 24.48 9.40
C SER A 107 -7.47 24.53 8.14
N ASP A 108 -7.07 25.74 7.72
CA ASP A 108 -6.20 25.91 6.55
C ASP A 108 -4.85 25.22 6.71
N THR A 109 -4.32 25.18 7.94
CA THR A 109 -3.10 24.44 8.28
C THR A 109 -3.28 22.93 8.10
N GLN A 110 -4.43 22.37 8.51
CA GLN A 110 -4.74 20.96 8.25
C GLN A 110 -4.82 20.68 6.76
N LYS A 111 -5.59 21.49 6.01
CA LYS A 111 -5.76 21.33 4.56
C LYS A 111 -4.40 21.34 3.85
N THR A 112 -3.54 22.30 4.20
CA THR A 112 -2.17 22.40 3.66
C THR A 112 -1.33 21.18 4.01
N SER A 113 -1.39 20.71 5.27
CA SER A 113 -0.62 19.54 5.70
C SER A 113 -1.07 18.26 5.00
N ILE A 114 -2.37 18.05 4.81
CA ILE A 114 -2.93 16.88 4.13
C ILE A 114 -2.47 16.86 2.67
N VAL A 115 -2.70 17.97 1.95
CA VAL A 115 -2.33 18.09 0.52
C VAL A 115 -0.83 17.84 0.32
N LYS A 116 0.01 18.40 1.19
CA LYS A 116 1.46 18.20 1.13
C LYS A 116 1.87 16.75 1.40
N ALA A 117 1.21 16.07 2.34
CA ALA A 117 1.49 14.67 2.62
C ALA A 117 1.13 13.77 1.43
N VAL A 118 0.03 14.07 0.74
CA VAL A 118 -0.37 13.38 -0.50
C VAL A 118 0.65 13.64 -1.62
N GLU A 119 1.01 14.90 -1.85
CA GLU A 119 1.95 15.29 -2.92
C GLU A 119 3.31 14.60 -2.78
N LEU A 120 3.82 14.50 -1.56
CA LEU A 120 5.18 14.05 -1.27
C LEU A 120 5.25 12.61 -0.75
N HIS A 121 4.18 11.81 -0.85
CA HIS A 121 4.14 10.49 -0.23
C HIS A 121 5.17 9.50 -0.84
N ASP A 122 5.50 9.63 -2.13
CA ASP A 122 6.54 8.82 -2.81
C ASP A 122 7.89 9.57 -2.94
N ASP A 123 7.99 10.79 -2.40
CA ASP A 123 9.25 11.54 -2.41
C ASP A 123 10.28 10.90 -1.46
N LYS A 124 11.33 10.35 -2.05
CA LYS A 124 12.44 9.69 -1.33
C LYS A 124 13.15 10.61 -0.34
N SER A 125 13.16 11.93 -0.56
CA SER A 125 13.77 12.89 0.36
C SER A 125 13.02 12.98 1.69
N VAL A 126 11.71 12.75 1.68
CA VAL A 126 10.88 12.70 2.89
C VAL A 126 11.17 11.41 3.66
N LYS A 127 11.28 10.27 2.95
CA LYS A 127 11.56 8.94 3.52
C LYS A 127 12.95 8.84 4.16
N GLN A 128 13.90 9.67 3.72
CA GLN A 128 15.30 9.67 4.19
C GLN A 128 15.58 10.61 5.37
N ARG A 129 14.59 11.37 5.84
CA ARG A 129 14.81 12.23 7.01
C ARG A 129 15.02 11.36 8.25
N PRO A 130 16.14 11.52 8.98
CA PRO A 130 16.38 10.72 10.17
C PRO A 130 15.35 11.07 11.24
N VAL A 131 14.77 10.04 11.87
CA VAL A 131 14.01 10.20 13.11
C VAL A 131 15.03 10.51 14.20
N THR A 132 15.06 11.75 14.66
CA THR A 132 16.01 12.23 15.67
C THR A 132 15.41 12.27 17.07
N LYS A 133 14.09 12.37 17.15
CA LYS A 133 13.30 12.32 18.39
C LYS A 133 12.00 11.53 18.17
N PRO A 134 11.39 10.97 19.24
CA PRO A 134 10.18 10.17 19.11
C PRO A 134 9.03 10.84 18.34
N ASP A 135 8.83 12.15 18.52
CA ASP A 135 7.77 12.89 17.83
C ASP A 135 7.92 12.96 16.31
N ASP A 136 9.14 12.76 15.78
CA ASP A 136 9.35 12.76 14.32
C ASP A 136 8.59 11.58 13.66
N MET A 137 8.34 10.49 14.41
CA MET A 137 7.53 9.35 13.96
C MET A 137 6.05 9.70 13.72
N LEU A 138 5.57 10.82 14.29
CA LEU A 138 4.20 11.32 14.11
C LEU A 138 4.06 12.24 12.89
N ASN A 139 5.14 12.45 12.12
CA ASN A 139 5.08 13.25 10.90
C ASN A 139 4.08 12.63 9.91
N LEU A 140 3.10 13.42 9.46
CA LEU A 140 2.03 12.95 8.59
C LEU A 140 2.55 12.34 7.27
N GLY A 141 3.53 12.98 6.62
CA GLY A 141 4.11 12.47 5.38
C GLY A 141 4.83 11.15 5.60
N LEU A 142 5.58 11.02 6.70
CA LEU A 142 6.26 9.77 7.07
C LEU A 142 5.25 8.65 7.36
N LEU A 143 4.17 8.92 8.08
CA LEU A 143 3.12 7.95 8.38
C LEU A 143 2.45 7.43 7.10
N VAL A 144 2.02 8.33 6.21
CA VAL A 144 1.35 7.97 4.95
C VAL A 144 2.29 7.20 4.03
N SER A 145 3.51 7.71 3.84
CA SER A 145 4.54 7.06 3.03
C SER A 145 4.88 5.66 3.55
N THR A 146 5.04 5.51 4.87
CA THR A 146 5.36 4.22 5.47
C THR A 146 4.18 3.27 5.34
N ALA A 147 2.96 3.75 5.51
CA ALA A 147 1.77 2.94 5.38
C ALA A 147 1.60 2.38 3.96
N ASP A 148 1.86 3.17 2.91
CA ASP A 148 1.90 2.67 1.53
C ASP A 148 3.04 1.65 1.34
N ASP A 149 4.25 1.96 1.84
CA ASP A 149 5.40 1.06 1.77
C ASP A 149 5.13 -0.32 2.40
N LEU A 150 4.33 -0.37 3.47
CA LEU A 150 3.95 -1.61 4.14
C LEU A 150 2.93 -2.44 3.34
N ASP A 151 2.04 -1.81 2.57
CA ASP A 151 1.11 -2.51 1.67
C ASP A 151 1.81 -3.06 0.42
N ALA A 152 3.08 -2.69 0.19
CA ALA A 152 3.94 -3.25 -0.85
C ALA A 152 4.75 -4.49 -0.36
N LEU A 153 4.45 -5.02 0.83
CA LEU A 153 5.08 -6.23 1.38
C LEU A 153 4.14 -7.45 1.27
N GLY A 154 4.64 -8.64 1.58
CA GLY A 154 3.85 -9.87 1.57
C GLY A 154 3.51 -10.35 0.14
N HIS A 155 2.46 -11.15 0.03
CA HIS A 155 1.95 -11.65 -1.26
C HIS A 155 1.17 -10.56 -1.99
N ILE A 156 0.54 -9.63 -1.25
CA ILE A 156 -0.05 -8.40 -1.82
C ILE A 156 1.04 -7.59 -2.51
N GLY A 157 2.20 -7.42 -1.87
CA GLY A 157 3.37 -6.78 -2.48
C GLY A 157 3.79 -7.43 -3.80
N VAL A 158 3.78 -8.77 -3.87
CA VAL A 158 4.10 -9.49 -5.12
C VAL A 158 3.14 -9.14 -6.25
N SER A 159 1.82 -9.16 -6.01
CA SER A 159 0.84 -8.81 -7.04
C SER A 159 0.93 -7.34 -7.44
N ARG A 160 1.07 -6.42 -6.47
CA ARG A 160 1.22 -4.97 -6.71
C ARG A 160 2.45 -4.65 -7.56
N TYR A 161 3.63 -5.14 -7.17
CA TYR A 161 4.86 -4.91 -7.92
C TYR A 161 4.76 -5.47 -9.33
N THR A 162 4.23 -6.69 -9.47
CA THR A 162 4.08 -7.35 -10.77
C THR A 162 3.21 -6.50 -11.69
N GLU A 163 2.02 -6.08 -11.25
CA GLU A 163 1.12 -5.30 -12.09
C GLU A 163 1.72 -3.96 -12.49
N ILE A 164 2.12 -3.12 -11.53
CA ILE A 164 2.49 -1.73 -11.83
C ILE A 164 3.77 -1.65 -12.64
N TYR A 165 4.72 -2.58 -12.45
CA TYR A 165 5.96 -2.59 -13.23
C TYR A 165 5.70 -3.06 -14.66
N LEU A 166 4.89 -4.10 -14.85
CA LEU A 166 4.52 -4.56 -16.19
C LEU A 166 3.70 -3.52 -16.94
N LYS A 167 2.74 -2.85 -16.28
CA LYS A 167 1.99 -1.72 -16.86
C LYS A 167 2.91 -0.55 -17.26
N ARG A 168 4.04 -0.37 -16.58
CA ARG A 168 5.10 0.61 -16.91
C ARG A 168 6.08 0.12 -17.98
N GLY A 169 5.82 -1.03 -18.61
CA GLY A 169 6.65 -1.59 -19.68
C GLY A 169 7.95 -2.25 -19.19
N ILE A 170 8.07 -2.54 -17.90
CA ILE A 170 9.21 -3.29 -17.36
C ILE A 170 8.97 -4.77 -17.66
N GLY A 171 9.86 -5.37 -18.47
CA GLY A 171 9.78 -6.80 -18.80
C GLY A 171 9.96 -7.71 -17.58
N ILE A 172 9.37 -8.92 -17.67
CA ILE A 172 9.43 -9.95 -16.61
C ILE A 172 10.88 -10.28 -16.22
N ASP A 173 11.79 -10.28 -17.19
CA ASP A 173 13.24 -10.49 -17.01
C ASP A 173 13.92 -9.44 -16.12
N GLN A 174 13.35 -8.24 -16.06
CA GLN A 174 13.86 -7.12 -15.26
C GLN A 174 13.15 -6.95 -13.92
N LEU A 175 11.98 -7.58 -13.75
CA LEU A 175 11.15 -7.44 -12.55
C LEU A 175 11.93 -7.72 -11.26
N PRO A 176 12.60 -8.87 -11.09
CA PRO A 176 13.27 -9.18 -9.81
C PRO A 176 14.22 -8.08 -9.36
N ARG A 177 15.14 -7.66 -10.24
CA ARG A 177 16.18 -6.70 -9.87
C ARG A 177 15.60 -5.35 -9.47
N LYS A 178 14.63 -4.84 -10.23
CA LYS A 178 14.00 -3.55 -9.94
C LYS A 178 13.17 -3.62 -8.67
N VAL A 179 12.39 -4.69 -8.49
CA VAL A 179 11.54 -4.87 -7.30
C VAL A 179 12.40 -5.05 -6.05
N LEU A 180 13.43 -5.90 -6.08
CA LEU A 180 14.31 -6.13 -4.94
C LEU A 180 15.04 -4.84 -4.50
N ALA A 181 15.45 -4.00 -5.44
CA ALA A 181 16.03 -2.69 -5.13
C ALA A 181 15.00 -1.75 -4.47
N ASN A 182 13.78 -1.67 -5.01
CA ASN A 182 12.71 -0.84 -4.45
C ASN A 182 12.27 -1.31 -3.05
N LEU A 183 12.02 -2.61 -2.91
CA LEU A 183 11.63 -3.29 -1.67
C LEU A 183 12.62 -3.06 -0.54
N ARG A 184 13.94 -3.16 -0.81
CA ARG A 184 14.98 -2.85 0.17
C ARG A 184 14.90 -1.40 0.65
N ASN A 185 14.73 -0.45 -0.26
CA ASN A 185 14.65 0.97 0.10
C ASN A 185 13.40 1.26 0.96
N ARG A 186 12.25 0.71 0.60
CA ARG A 186 11.00 0.85 1.38
C ARG A 186 11.16 0.26 2.78
N PHE A 187 11.69 -0.96 2.88
CA PHE A 187 11.88 -1.61 4.19
C PHE A 187 12.95 -0.93 5.05
N THR A 188 14.05 -0.45 4.45
CA THR A 188 15.05 0.34 5.16
C THR A 188 14.42 1.62 5.73
N SER A 189 13.62 2.34 4.94
CA SER A 189 12.92 3.54 5.39
C SER A 189 12.01 3.25 6.58
N PHE A 190 11.21 2.18 6.49
CA PHE A 190 10.39 1.70 7.61
C PHE A 190 11.23 1.40 8.86
N THR A 191 12.32 0.63 8.74
CA THR A 191 13.14 0.26 9.91
C THR A 191 13.90 1.43 10.51
N ASN A 192 14.31 2.41 9.71
CA ASN A 192 14.95 3.62 10.20
C ASN A 192 13.99 4.44 11.08
N ALA A 193 12.71 4.47 10.73
CA ALA A 193 11.71 5.22 11.48
C ALA A 193 11.09 4.44 12.65
N TYR A 194 10.81 3.13 12.48
CA TYR A 194 9.91 2.39 13.36
C TYR A 194 10.49 1.08 13.93
N SER A 195 11.80 0.83 13.83
CA SER A 195 12.41 -0.40 14.35
C SER A 195 12.22 -0.61 15.87
N SER A 196 12.00 0.46 16.64
CA SER A 196 11.68 0.42 18.07
C SER A 196 10.30 -0.19 18.37
N LEU A 197 9.38 -0.25 17.40
CA LEU A 197 8.07 -0.87 17.53
C LEU A 197 8.15 -2.40 17.36
N HIS A 198 8.93 -3.08 18.22
CA HIS A 198 9.45 -4.43 18.00
C HIS A 198 8.44 -5.47 17.51
N ARG A 199 7.25 -5.59 18.14
CA ARG A 199 6.24 -6.58 17.72
C ARG A 199 5.69 -6.29 16.33
N TYR A 200 5.39 -5.02 16.05
CA TYR A 200 4.89 -4.59 14.75
C TYR A 200 5.96 -4.78 13.67
N SER A 201 7.19 -4.34 13.95
CA SER A 201 8.32 -4.43 13.02
C SER A 201 8.72 -5.88 12.71
N ASN A 202 8.58 -6.80 13.66
CA ASN A 202 8.80 -8.22 13.40
C ASN A 202 7.76 -8.82 12.44
N LYS A 203 6.49 -8.40 12.53
CA LYS A 203 5.46 -8.82 11.57
C LYS A 203 5.77 -8.31 10.17
N GLN A 204 6.12 -7.02 10.04
CA GLN A 204 6.47 -6.45 8.73
C GLN A 204 7.74 -7.07 8.13
N LYS A 205 8.71 -7.46 8.98
CA LYS A 205 9.90 -8.19 8.54
C LYS A 205 9.56 -9.55 7.92
N GLN A 206 8.51 -10.22 8.39
CA GLN A 206 8.05 -11.47 7.80
C GLN A 206 7.48 -11.23 6.40
N HIS A 207 6.60 -10.25 6.23
CA HIS A 207 6.04 -9.90 4.92
C HIS A 207 7.13 -9.44 3.93
N TYR A 208 8.11 -8.66 4.41
CA TYR A 208 9.28 -8.27 3.61
C TYR A 208 10.06 -9.48 3.09
N ARG A 209 10.28 -10.49 3.94
CA ARG A 209 10.97 -11.74 3.54
C ARG A 209 10.17 -12.50 2.51
N GLU A 210 8.85 -12.59 2.64
CA GLU A 210 7.99 -13.27 1.69
C GLU A 210 8.10 -12.67 0.28
N THR A 211 8.05 -11.33 0.16
CA THR A 211 8.25 -10.64 -1.12
C THR A 211 9.67 -10.83 -1.65
N MET A 212 10.68 -10.67 -0.79
CA MET A 212 12.11 -10.83 -1.14
C MET A 212 12.41 -12.24 -1.65
N ASP A 213 11.93 -13.27 -0.94
CA ASP A 213 12.15 -14.67 -1.28
C ASP A 213 11.47 -15.03 -2.59
N PHE A 214 10.25 -14.51 -2.84
CA PHE A 214 9.54 -14.69 -4.10
C PHE A 214 10.35 -14.14 -5.28
N PHE A 215 10.77 -12.87 -5.23
CA PHE A 215 11.50 -12.25 -6.35
C PHE A 215 12.93 -12.80 -6.50
N THR A 216 13.57 -13.21 -5.41
CA THR A 216 14.87 -13.91 -5.49
C THR A 216 14.73 -15.27 -6.20
N LYS A 217 13.68 -16.03 -5.88
CA LYS A 217 13.37 -17.29 -6.57
C LYS A 217 13.08 -17.04 -8.05
N LEU A 218 12.27 -16.03 -8.37
CA LEU A 218 11.97 -15.63 -9.75
C LEU A 218 13.24 -15.26 -10.54
N GLU A 219 14.18 -14.52 -9.94
CA GLU A 219 15.48 -14.21 -10.59
C GLU A 219 16.27 -15.49 -10.92
N GLY A 220 16.29 -16.45 -10.00
CA GLY A 220 16.93 -17.75 -10.21
C GLY A 220 16.29 -18.55 -11.35
N GLU A 221 14.96 -18.61 -11.38
CA GLU A 221 14.20 -19.32 -12.42
C GLU A 221 14.42 -18.70 -13.81
N ILE A 222 14.37 -17.37 -13.91
CA ILE A 222 14.65 -16.64 -15.17
C ILE A 222 16.08 -16.91 -15.64
N SER A 223 17.06 -16.86 -14.74
CA SER A 223 18.47 -17.07 -15.08
C SER A 223 18.76 -18.51 -15.56
N GLN A 224 17.97 -19.47 -15.11
CA GLN A 224 18.08 -20.88 -15.51
C GLN A 224 17.22 -21.23 -16.74
N GLY A 225 16.45 -20.28 -17.28
CA GLY A 225 15.49 -20.55 -18.36
C GLY A 225 14.35 -21.48 -17.94
N VAL A 226 14.03 -21.52 -16.65
CA VAL A 226 12.97 -22.39 -16.10
C VAL A 226 11.60 -21.85 -16.49
N SER A 227 10.87 -22.61 -17.28
CA SER A 227 9.49 -22.32 -17.68
C SER A 227 8.49 -23.33 -17.09
N THR A 228 8.79 -23.91 -15.93
CA THR A 228 7.93 -24.94 -15.33
C THR A 228 6.62 -24.35 -14.86
N HIS A 229 5.54 -25.14 -14.91
CA HIS A 229 4.22 -24.75 -14.40
C HIS A 229 4.16 -24.64 -12.87
N ASP A 230 5.18 -25.15 -12.16
CA ASP A 230 5.28 -25.15 -10.69
C ASP A 230 6.41 -24.23 -10.21
N SER A 231 6.26 -22.92 -10.45
CA SER A 231 7.32 -21.92 -10.31
C SER A 231 6.80 -20.53 -9.91
N ALA A 232 7.69 -19.63 -9.47
CA ALA A 232 7.36 -18.21 -9.31
C ALA A 232 7.10 -17.54 -10.66
N TYR A 233 7.79 -17.98 -11.71
CA TYR A 233 7.54 -17.56 -13.08
C TYR A 233 6.10 -17.83 -13.54
N ALA A 234 5.53 -19.00 -13.18
CA ALA A 234 4.14 -19.33 -13.48
C ALA A 234 3.15 -18.39 -12.77
N VAL A 235 3.45 -17.97 -11.53
CA VAL A 235 2.65 -16.97 -10.81
C VAL A 235 2.68 -15.63 -11.54
N VAL A 236 3.87 -15.12 -11.89
CA VAL A 236 4.00 -13.83 -12.59
C VAL A 236 3.30 -13.84 -13.94
N ASN A 237 3.41 -14.92 -14.72
CA ASN A 237 2.70 -15.01 -15.99
C ASN A 237 1.18 -14.99 -15.83
N LEU A 238 0.65 -15.64 -14.79
CA LEU A 238 -0.78 -15.60 -14.55
C LEU A 238 -1.23 -14.20 -14.11
N LEU A 239 -0.46 -13.54 -13.25
CA LEU A 239 -0.73 -12.16 -12.84
C LEU A 239 -0.64 -11.19 -14.03
N ASP A 240 0.36 -11.33 -14.90
CA ASP A 240 0.49 -10.56 -16.15
C ASP A 240 -0.73 -10.76 -17.05
N GLU A 241 -1.08 -12.02 -17.31
CA GLU A 241 -2.22 -12.34 -18.17
C GLU A 241 -3.54 -11.79 -17.62
N LYS A 242 -3.79 -11.97 -16.32
CA LYS A 242 -5.06 -11.61 -15.68
C LYS A 242 -5.14 -10.13 -15.30
N LEU A 243 -4.22 -9.65 -14.48
CA LEU A 243 -4.25 -8.28 -13.96
C LEU A 243 -3.82 -7.24 -15.00
N VAL A 244 -2.82 -7.55 -15.83
CA VAL A 244 -2.22 -6.56 -16.72
C VAL A 244 -2.90 -6.56 -18.08
N LYS A 245 -3.02 -7.73 -18.74
CA LYS A 245 -3.57 -7.82 -20.10
C LYS A 245 -5.09 -7.90 -20.14
N GLN A 246 -5.71 -8.66 -19.24
CA GLN A 246 -7.16 -8.82 -19.16
C GLN A 246 -7.82 -7.81 -18.22
N SER A 247 -7.04 -7.04 -17.45
CA SER A 247 -7.56 -6.02 -16.54
C SER A 247 -8.57 -6.56 -15.51
N THR A 248 -8.47 -7.85 -15.16
CA THR A 248 -9.35 -8.46 -14.16
C THR A 248 -8.98 -7.99 -12.76
N SER A 249 -9.96 -7.97 -11.85
CA SER A 249 -9.70 -7.69 -10.43
C SER A 249 -8.77 -8.75 -9.80
N ILE A 250 -8.18 -8.40 -8.66
CA ILE A 250 -7.33 -9.34 -7.91
C ILE A 250 -8.16 -10.52 -7.37
N GLU A 251 -9.40 -10.28 -6.96
CA GLU A 251 -10.33 -11.30 -6.48
C GLU A 251 -10.67 -12.29 -7.59
N GLN A 252 -11.03 -11.81 -8.79
CA GLN A 252 -11.30 -12.67 -9.94
C GLN A 252 -10.07 -13.47 -10.38
N THR A 253 -8.87 -12.87 -10.25
CA THR A 253 -7.61 -13.53 -10.57
C THR A 253 -7.32 -14.68 -9.58
N ILE A 254 -7.53 -14.45 -8.29
CA ILE A 254 -7.42 -15.45 -7.24
C ILE A 254 -8.44 -16.57 -7.47
N GLU A 255 -9.71 -16.23 -7.68
CA GLU A 255 -10.78 -17.21 -7.92
C GLU A 255 -10.45 -18.10 -9.13
N TYR A 256 -10.03 -17.49 -10.24
CA TYR A 256 -9.58 -18.23 -11.42
C TYR A 256 -8.42 -19.17 -11.06
N ALA A 257 -7.37 -18.66 -10.42
CA ALA A 257 -6.20 -19.45 -10.06
C ALA A 257 -6.54 -20.65 -9.18
N LEU A 258 -7.36 -20.46 -8.15
CA LEU A 258 -7.75 -21.51 -7.22
C LEU A 258 -8.63 -22.60 -7.88
N ASN A 259 -9.38 -22.23 -8.92
CA ASN A 259 -10.25 -23.15 -9.64
C ASN A 259 -9.55 -23.88 -10.80
N THR A 260 -8.48 -23.31 -11.38
CA THR A 260 -7.85 -23.87 -12.59
C THR A 260 -6.44 -24.44 -12.38
N LEU A 261 -5.71 -23.99 -11.36
CA LEU A 261 -4.32 -24.43 -11.17
C LEU A 261 -4.24 -25.74 -10.39
N THR A 262 -3.38 -26.64 -10.87
CA THR A 262 -3.06 -27.91 -10.20
C THR A 262 -1.64 -27.92 -9.62
N ALA A 263 -0.77 -27.01 -10.08
CA ALA A 263 0.61 -26.89 -9.59
C ALA A 263 0.64 -26.35 -8.16
N SER A 264 1.49 -26.95 -7.32
CA SER A 264 1.51 -26.74 -5.87
C SER A 264 1.92 -25.31 -5.49
N TYR A 265 2.97 -24.79 -6.15
CA TYR A 265 3.56 -23.50 -5.84
C TYR A 265 2.60 -22.34 -6.18
N PRO A 266 2.07 -22.20 -7.41
CA PRO A 266 1.08 -21.17 -7.70
C PRO A 266 -0.17 -21.27 -6.83
N LEU A 267 -0.71 -22.48 -6.63
CA LEU A 267 -1.89 -22.66 -5.80
C LEU A 267 -1.65 -22.22 -4.35
N THR A 268 -0.48 -22.53 -3.79
CA THR A 268 -0.09 -22.08 -2.45
C THR A 268 0.05 -20.57 -2.39
N PHE A 269 0.64 -19.94 -3.42
CA PHE A 269 0.75 -18.48 -3.52
C PHE A 269 -0.64 -17.83 -3.47
N PHE A 270 -1.57 -18.24 -4.34
CA PHE A 270 -2.90 -17.62 -4.42
C PHE A 270 -3.75 -17.86 -3.17
N LYS A 271 -3.61 -19.00 -2.48
CA LYS A 271 -4.24 -19.22 -1.17
C LYS A 271 -3.74 -18.25 -0.11
N ARG A 272 -2.43 -17.99 -0.10
CA ARG A 272 -1.82 -17.04 0.85
C ARG A 272 -2.22 -15.61 0.53
N LEU A 273 -2.21 -15.23 -0.75
CA LEU A 273 -2.70 -13.93 -1.21
C LEU A 273 -4.16 -13.70 -0.83
N GLN A 274 -5.03 -14.69 -1.03
CA GLN A 274 -6.44 -14.62 -0.59
C GLN A 274 -6.54 -14.38 0.92
N SER A 275 -5.84 -15.19 1.73
CA SER A 275 -5.85 -15.05 3.18
C SER A 275 -5.32 -13.69 3.65
N GLU A 276 -4.30 -13.15 2.98
CA GLU A 276 -3.74 -11.84 3.30
C GLU A 276 -4.76 -10.71 3.02
N LEU A 277 -5.50 -10.79 1.91
CA LEU A 277 -6.57 -9.84 1.57
C LEU A 277 -7.77 -9.94 2.51
N GLU A 278 -8.20 -11.15 2.90
CA GLU A 278 -9.32 -11.36 3.83
C GLU A 278 -9.08 -10.78 5.23
N VAL A 279 -7.84 -10.83 5.72
CA VAL A 279 -7.48 -10.21 7.01
C VAL A 279 -7.64 -8.69 6.97
N THR A 280 -7.55 -8.08 5.77
CA THR A 280 -7.68 -6.64 5.59
C THR A 280 -9.10 -6.16 5.30
N SER A 281 -10.02 -7.03 4.90
CA SER A 281 -11.41 -6.68 4.58
C SER A 281 -12.37 -6.70 5.79
N ALA A 282 -11.88 -7.04 6.99
CA ALA A 282 -12.67 -7.13 8.22
C ALA A 282 -13.12 -5.78 8.82
N ILE A 283 -13.04 -4.66 8.08
CA ILE A 283 -13.68 -3.41 8.47
C ILE A 283 -15.13 -3.44 7.97
N PRO A 284 -16.15 -3.47 8.85
CA PRO A 284 -17.53 -3.34 8.41
C PRO A 284 -17.73 -1.92 7.83
N PHE A 285 -18.18 -1.87 6.58
CA PHE A 285 -18.79 -0.68 5.98
C PHE A 285 -20.27 -0.61 6.32
#